data_AF-A0A837IHF9-F1
#
_entry.id   AF-A0A837IHF9-F1
#
_cell.length_a   1.000
_cell.length_b   1.000
_cell.length_c   1.000
_cell.angle_alpha   90.00
_cell.angle_beta   90.00
_cell.angle_gamma   90.00
#
_symmetry.space_group_name_H-M   'P 1'
#
loop_
_entity.id
_entity.type
_entity.pdbx_description
1 polymer ?
#
loop_
_entity_poly.entity_id
_entity_poly.type
_entity_poly.pdbx_seq_one_letter_code
_entity_poly.pdbx_strand_id
1 'polypeptide(L)'
;MAKSIGLRVTVVILSTLRQETRSDEIAYQNKNLITVHEILRHFAINKPQGNNKIWIKRADPGTFRETPYEMGSQLPWESFNNCTMVLAPTLAKAMAALNPQAKTAIDSDAAYQKKLEEQVELWREKKELKEKRGQRLPRSIELKRQKLLVIRKRKRKARIEILKKENENKEKPPAS
;
A
#
# COMPACT_ATOMS: atom_id res chain seq x y z
N MET A 1 -46.15 25.24 11.44
CA MET A 1 -45.37 24.04 11.07
C MET A 1 -43.97 24.21 11.64
N ALA A 2 -43.56 23.38 12.59
CA ALA A 2 -42.19 23.44 13.10
C ALA A 2 -41.24 23.05 11.96
N LYS A 3 -40.38 23.97 11.53
CA LYS A 3 -39.29 23.65 10.59
C LYS A 3 -38.43 22.59 11.27
N SER A 4 -38.41 21.37 10.76
CA SER A 4 -37.44 20.36 11.19
C SER A 4 -36.07 20.86 10.78
N ILE A 5 -35.30 21.35 11.75
CA ILE A 5 -33.90 21.73 11.55
C ILE A 5 -33.15 20.43 11.26
N GLY A 6 -32.72 20.20 10.02
CA GLY A 6 -31.87 19.08 9.65
C GLY A 6 -30.42 19.35 10.05
N LEU A 7 -29.64 18.31 10.33
CA LEU A 7 -28.20 18.44 10.52
C LEU A 7 -27.52 18.50 9.16
N ARG A 8 -26.78 19.56 8.88
CA ARG A 8 -25.82 19.51 7.78
C ARG A 8 -24.53 18.84 8.27
N VAL A 9 -24.27 17.63 7.81
CA VAL A 9 -23.05 16.88 8.15
C VAL A 9 -22.21 16.69 6.88
N THR A 10 -20.92 16.98 6.99
CA THR A 10 -19.96 16.69 5.92
C THR A 10 -19.00 15.60 6.38
N VAL A 11 -18.86 14.54 5.60
CA VAL A 11 -17.92 13.44 5.84
C VAL A 11 -16.81 13.48 4.79
N VAL A 12 -15.57 13.59 5.25
CA VAL A 12 -14.36 13.52 4.43
C VAL A 12 -13.67 12.19 4.69
N ILE A 13 -13.62 11.34 3.68
CA ILE A 13 -12.97 10.04 3.70
C ILE A 13 -11.59 10.19 3.08
N LEU A 14 -10.53 9.98 3.88
CA LEU A 14 -9.17 9.88 3.36
C LEU A 14 -8.80 8.40 3.21
N SER A 15 -8.63 7.95 1.97
CA SER A 15 -7.97 6.69 1.68
C SER A 15 -6.54 6.93 1.21
N THR A 16 -5.71 5.87 1.20
CA THR A 16 -4.35 5.93 0.66
C THR A 16 -4.32 6.35 -0.81
N LEU A 17 -5.42 6.16 -1.54
CA LEU A 17 -5.48 6.36 -2.99
C LEU A 17 -6.36 7.55 -3.42
N ARG A 18 -7.35 7.95 -2.60
CA ARG A 18 -8.35 8.98 -2.94
C ARG A 18 -8.88 9.69 -1.69
N GLN A 19 -9.14 10.99 -1.84
CA GLN A 19 -9.95 11.77 -0.91
C GLN A 19 -11.35 11.89 -1.48
N GLU A 20 -12.35 11.48 -0.71
CA GLU A 20 -13.76 11.58 -1.08
C GLU A 20 -14.50 12.41 -0.04
N THR A 21 -15.26 13.40 -0.48
CA THR A 21 -16.08 14.24 0.42
C THR A 21 -17.55 14.01 0.09
N ARG A 22 -18.33 13.64 1.09
CA ARG A 22 -19.79 13.48 1.01
C ARG A 22 -20.42 14.48 1.96
N SER A 23 -21.42 15.23 1.52
CA SER A 23 -22.16 16.16 2.36
C SER A 23 -23.64 15.89 2.21
N ASP A 24 -24.35 15.78 3.32
CA ASP A 24 -25.79 15.53 3.30
C ASP A 24 -26.48 16.19 4.49
N GLU A 25 -27.77 16.44 4.35
CA GLU A 25 -28.62 16.95 5.41
C GLU A 25 -29.43 15.81 6.03
N ILE A 26 -29.16 15.53 7.31
CA ILE A 26 -29.77 14.41 8.02
C ILE A 26 -30.87 14.93 8.94
N ALA A 27 -32.11 14.58 8.63
CA ALA A 27 -33.26 14.85 9.49
C ALA A 27 -33.48 13.68 10.45
N TYR A 28 -33.31 13.92 11.76
CA TYR A 28 -33.64 12.96 12.81
C TYR A 28 -34.93 13.37 13.52
N GLN A 29 -35.81 12.40 13.78
CA GLN A 29 -37.08 12.62 14.49
C GLN A 29 -36.90 12.69 16.01
N ASN A 30 -35.86 12.03 16.56
CA ASN A 30 -35.59 11.95 17.99
C ASN A 30 -34.34 12.78 18.36
N LYS A 31 -34.53 13.81 19.21
CA LYS A 31 -33.54 14.88 19.44
C LYS A 31 -32.51 14.60 20.54
N ASN A 32 -32.51 13.42 21.15
CA ASN A 32 -31.81 13.21 22.43
C ASN A 32 -30.33 12.88 22.26
N LEU A 33 -29.99 11.72 21.72
CA LEU A 33 -28.62 11.27 21.54
C LEU A 33 -28.50 10.56 20.20
N ILE A 34 -27.42 10.85 19.49
CA ILE A 34 -27.07 10.18 18.24
C ILE A 34 -25.63 9.68 18.32
N THR A 35 -25.41 8.48 17.80
CA THR A 35 -24.10 7.87 17.72
C THR A 35 -23.35 8.30 16.46
N VAL A 36 -22.01 8.30 16.55
CA VAL A 36 -21.13 8.41 15.39
C VAL A 36 -21.43 7.32 14.34
N HIS A 37 -21.76 6.10 14.77
CA HIS A 37 -22.16 5.01 13.88
C HIS A 37 -23.40 5.32 13.06
N GLU A 38 -24.45 5.86 13.67
CA GLU A 38 -25.70 6.22 12.99
C GLU A 38 -25.48 7.28 11.90
N ILE A 39 -24.65 8.29 12.19
CA ILE A 39 -24.30 9.32 11.20
C ILE A 39 -23.49 8.70 10.06
N LEU A 40 -22.46 7.91 10.35
CA LEU A 40 -21.62 7.28 9.32
C LEU A 40 -22.41 6.27 8.47
N ARG A 41 -23.38 5.55 9.06
CA ARG A 41 -24.27 4.64 8.34
C ARG A 41 -25.10 5.38 7.29
N HIS A 42 -25.54 6.61 7.56
CA HIS A 42 -26.23 7.45 6.56
C HIS A 42 -25.40 7.65 5.30
N PHE A 43 -24.07 7.76 5.45
CA PHE A 43 -23.13 7.88 4.34
C PHE A 43 -22.64 6.53 3.79
N ALA A 44 -23.33 5.42 4.10
CA ALA A 44 -22.94 4.06 3.76
C ALA A 44 -21.56 3.63 4.31
N ILE A 45 -21.16 4.16 5.48
CA ILE A 45 -19.90 3.82 6.16
C ILE A 45 -20.22 3.00 7.41
N ASN A 46 -20.10 1.68 7.31
CA ASN A 46 -20.35 0.78 8.44
C ASN A 46 -19.16 0.72 9.43
N LYS A 47 -17.93 0.85 8.92
CA LYS A 47 -16.69 0.86 9.71
C LYS A 47 -15.58 1.65 9.02
N PRO A 48 -14.67 2.30 9.76
CA PRO A 48 -13.46 2.88 9.20
C PRO A 48 -12.63 1.80 8.50
N GLN A 49 -12.09 2.10 7.31
CA GLN A 49 -11.22 1.17 6.58
C GLN A 49 -9.76 1.30 7.06
N GLY A 50 -9.07 0.16 7.22
CA GLY A 50 -7.67 0.11 7.61
C GLY A 50 -7.41 0.74 8.98
N ASN A 51 -6.39 1.61 9.05
CA ASN A 51 -5.99 2.31 10.28
C ASN A 51 -6.69 3.65 10.47
N ASN A 52 -7.79 3.92 9.76
CA ASN A 52 -8.48 5.20 9.85
C ASN A 52 -9.20 5.36 11.19
N LYS A 53 -9.00 6.51 11.81
CA LYS A 53 -9.67 6.96 13.03
C LYS A 53 -10.66 8.08 12.70
N ILE A 54 -11.62 8.31 13.60
CA ILE A 54 -12.71 9.26 13.38
C ILE A 54 -12.38 10.56 14.09
N TRP A 55 -12.29 11.64 13.32
CA TRP A 55 -12.01 12.97 13.82
C TRP A 55 -13.20 13.85 13.51
N ILE A 56 -13.72 14.60 14.48
CA ILE A 56 -14.90 15.46 14.27
C ILE A 56 -14.50 16.88 14.59
N LYS A 57 -14.61 17.76 13.60
CA LYS A 57 -14.53 19.21 13.76
C LYS A 57 -15.96 19.75 13.82
N ARG A 58 -16.30 20.44 14.91
CA ARG A 58 -17.62 21.08 15.05
C ARG A 58 -17.52 22.55 14.63
N ALA A 59 -18.65 23.22 14.42
CA ALA A 59 -18.68 24.59 13.93
C ALA A 59 -18.19 25.61 14.97
N ASP A 60 -18.60 25.46 16.24
CA ASP A 60 -18.30 26.42 17.31
C ASP A 60 -16.93 26.20 18.01
N PRO A 61 -16.48 24.97 18.31
CA PRO A 61 -15.10 24.75 18.75
C PRO A 61 -14.17 24.71 17.53
N GLY A 62 -13.29 25.70 17.43
CA GLY A 62 -12.34 25.85 16.33
C GLY A 62 -11.33 24.70 16.15
N THR A 63 -11.35 23.66 16.98
CA THR A 63 -10.35 22.57 16.97
C THR A 63 -10.98 21.19 17.04
N PHE A 64 -10.33 20.24 16.36
CA PHE A 64 -10.55 18.82 16.61
C PHE A 64 -10.17 18.48 18.06
N ARG A 65 -10.85 17.50 18.64
CA ARG A 65 -10.39 16.86 19.87
C ARG A 65 -9.05 16.14 19.61
N GLU A 66 -8.15 16.16 20.59
CA GLU A 66 -6.87 15.43 20.52
C GLU A 66 -7.06 13.91 20.42
N THR A 67 -8.12 13.40 21.04
CA THR A 67 -8.49 11.99 21.00
C THR A 67 -9.53 11.73 19.90
N PRO A 68 -9.38 10.63 19.15
CA PRO A 68 -10.34 10.23 18.13
C PRO A 68 -11.67 9.82 18.78
N TYR A 69 -12.76 9.97 18.03
CA TYR A 69 -14.06 9.48 18.44
C TYR A 69 -14.20 7.98 18.17
N GLU A 70 -14.93 7.30 19.03
CA GLU A 70 -15.30 5.91 18.84
C GLU A 70 -16.62 5.81 18.08
N MET A 71 -16.85 4.68 17.38
CA MET A 71 -18.10 4.43 16.66
C MET A 71 -19.33 4.49 17.59
N GLY A 72 -19.20 4.03 18.83
CA GLY A 72 -20.26 4.04 19.84
C GLY A 72 -20.39 5.35 20.61
N SER A 73 -19.58 6.37 20.32
CA SER A 73 -19.67 7.66 21.00
C SER A 73 -21.04 8.30 20.74
N GLN A 74 -21.80 8.51 21.81
CA GLN A 74 -23.09 9.18 21.80
C GLN A 74 -22.90 10.66 22.17
N LEU A 75 -23.47 11.55 21.37
CA LEU A 75 -23.45 12.98 21.63
C LEU A 75 -24.85 13.56 21.40
N PRO A 76 -25.18 14.71 22.04
CA PRO A 76 -26.41 15.43 21.77
C PRO A 76 -26.52 15.78 20.29
N TRP A 77 -27.75 15.74 19.78
CA TRP A 77 -28.04 15.96 18.36
C TRP A 77 -27.44 17.27 17.83
N GLU A 78 -27.54 18.34 18.62
CA GLU A 78 -27.04 19.68 18.32
C GLU A 78 -25.52 19.73 18.11
N SER A 79 -24.77 18.83 18.74
CA SER A 79 -23.30 18.79 18.63
C SER A 79 -22.80 18.40 17.23
N PHE A 80 -23.68 17.86 16.39
CA PHE A 80 -23.36 17.48 15.01
C PHE A 80 -23.85 18.49 13.98
N ASN A 81 -24.51 19.57 14.41
CA ASN A 81 -24.98 20.58 13.48
C ASN A 81 -23.77 21.29 12.85
N ASN A 82 -23.74 21.35 11.51
CA ASN A 82 -22.62 21.90 10.74
C ASN A 82 -21.26 21.28 11.09
N CYS A 83 -21.23 20.00 11.47
CA CYS A 83 -19.98 19.32 11.78
C CYS A 83 -19.32 18.72 10.53
N THR A 84 -17.99 18.61 10.57
CA THR A 84 -17.21 17.86 9.59
C THR A 84 -16.54 16.67 10.24
N MET A 85 -16.87 15.47 9.79
CA MET A 85 -16.26 14.21 10.22
C MET A 85 -15.19 13.82 9.22
N VAL A 86 -13.99 13.53 9.69
CA VAL A 86 -12.83 13.14 8.87
C VAL A 86 -12.34 11.77 9.29
N LEU A 87 -12.28 10.84 8.34
CA LEU A 87 -11.71 9.51 8.55
C LEU A 87 -10.24 9.53 8.13
N ALA A 88 -9.33 9.53 9.09
CA ALA A 88 -7.89 9.66 8.86
C ALA A 88 -7.06 8.90 9.91
N PRO A 89 -5.86 8.40 9.58
CA PRO A 89 -5.05 7.64 10.53
C PRO A 89 -4.45 8.50 11.65
N THR A 90 -4.24 9.80 11.41
CA THR A 90 -3.67 10.75 12.38
C THR A 90 -4.41 12.09 12.37
N LEU A 91 -4.38 12.80 13.50
CA LEU A 91 -4.96 14.13 13.65
C LEU A 91 -4.38 15.13 12.63
N ALA A 92 -3.05 15.11 12.44
CA ALA A 92 -2.37 15.98 11.47
C ALA A 92 -2.92 15.81 10.03
N LYS A 93 -3.20 14.56 9.63
CA LYS A 93 -3.82 14.28 8.32
C LYS A 93 -5.27 14.73 8.26
N ALA A 94 -6.02 14.61 9.36
CA ALA A 94 -7.39 15.12 9.42
C ALA A 94 -7.44 16.65 9.29
N MET A 95 -6.55 17.36 9.98
CA MET A 95 -6.41 18.82 9.87
C MET A 95 -6.00 19.24 8.46
N ALA A 96 -5.01 18.57 7.86
CA ALA A 96 -4.56 18.87 6.50
C ALA A 96 -5.65 18.64 5.43
N ALA A 97 -6.62 17.75 5.68
CA ALA A 97 -7.73 17.50 4.77
C ALA A 97 -8.77 18.62 4.75
N LEU A 98 -8.90 19.38 5.84
CA LEU A 98 -9.87 20.48 5.96
C LEU A 98 -9.33 21.82 5.43
N ASN A 99 -8.01 21.94 5.30
CA ASN A 99 -7.36 23.12 4.71
C ASN A 99 -6.72 22.74 3.37
N PRO A 100 -7.49 22.57 2.29
CA PRO A 100 -6.92 22.32 0.96
C PRO A 100 -6.04 23.49 0.49
N GLN A 101 -6.23 24.70 1.01
CA GLN A 101 -5.32 25.84 0.77
C GLN A 101 -3.95 25.69 1.48
N ALA A 102 -3.80 24.85 2.51
CA ALA A 102 -2.47 24.52 3.03
C ALA A 102 -1.70 23.55 2.11
N LYS A 103 -2.38 22.95 1.12
CA LYS A 103 -1.76 22.25 -0.01
C LYS A 103 -1.43 23.19 -1.19
N THR A 104 -1.57 24.51 -1.04
CA THR A 104 -0.87 25.47 -1.94
C THR A 104 0.53 25.84 -1.46
N ALA A 105 1.12 25.07 -0.53
CA ALA A 105 2.50 24.68 -0.71
C ALA A 105 2.49 23.48 -1.67
N ILE A 106 2.11 23.75 -2.93
CA ILE A 106 2.58 22.96 -4.06
C ILE A 106 4.09 22.90 -3.82
N ASP A 107 4.64 21.69 -3.69
CA ASP A 107 6.08 21.48 -3.89
C ASP A 107 6.48 22.43 -5.01
N SER A 108 7.24 23.50 -4.74
CA SER A 108 7.62 24.46 -5.77
C SER A 108 8.02 23.70 -7.04
N ASP A 109 7.83 24.24 -8.24
CA ASP A 109 8.18 23.48 -9.46
C ASP A 109 9.58 22.83 -9.35
N ALA A 110 10.49 23.45 -8.60
CA ALA A 110 11.78 22.90 -8.17
C ALA A 110 11.71 21.63 -7.29
N ALA A 111 10.87 21.57 -6.24
CA ALA A 111 10.69 20.37 -5.40
C ALA A 111 9.98 19.23 -6.15
N TYR A 112 9.04 19.55 -7.05
CA TYR A 112 8.45 18.56 -7.95
C TYR A 112 9.48 18.03 -8.96
N GLN A 113 10.24 18.92 -9.60
CA GLN A 113 11.34 18.56 -10.51
C GLN A 113 12.38 17.67 -9.80
N LYS A 114 12.77 18.02 -8.57
CA LYS A 114 13.73 17.23 -7.79
C LYS A 114 13.21 15.82 -7.49
N LYS A 115 11.94 15.67 -7.10
CA LYS A 115 11.32 14.35 -6.90
C LYS A 115 11.22 13.56 -8.21
N LEU A 116 11.02 14.24 -9.33
CA LEU A 116 10.98 13.62 -10.66
C LEU A 116 12.38 13.12 -11.07
N GLU A 117 13.42 13.93 -10.84
CA GLU A 117 14.82 13.57 -11.06
C GLU A 117 15.24 12.36 -10.20
N GLU A 118 14.92 12.39 -8.90
CA GLU A 118 15.16 11.26 -7.98
C GLU A 118 14.47 9.97 -8.46
N GLN A 119 13.24 10.05 -8.99
CA GLN A 119 12.54 8.89 -9.55
C GLN A 119 13.19 8.39 -10.85
N VAL A 120 13.67 9.28 -11.70
CA VAL A 120 14.38 8.92 -12.94
C VAL A 120 15.72 8.26 -12.62
N GLU A 121 16.46 8.76 -11.63
CA GLU A 121 17.71 8.15 -11.15
C GLU A 121 17.46 6.74 -10.59
N LEU A 122 16.48 6.60 -9.68
CA LEU A 122 16.08 5.29 -9.14
C LEU A 122 15.64 4.31 -10.24
N TRP A 123 14.98 4.80 -11.30
CA TRP A 123 14.61 3.98 -12.44
C TRP A 123 15.84 3.53 -13.24
N ARG A 124 16.80 4.42 -13.50
CA ARG A 124 18.07 4.09 -14.17
C ARG A 124 18.86 3.06 -13.38
N GLU A 125 19.02 3.24 -12.07
CA GLU A 125 19.70 2.28 -11.20
C GLU A 125 19.02 0.90 -11.21
N LYS A 126 17.69 0.86 -11.12
CA LYS A 126 16.94 -0.40 -11.21
C LYS A 126 17.07 -1.05 -12.57
N LYS A 127 17.11 -0.26 -13.65
CA LYS A 127 17.32 -0.76 -15.01
C LYS A 127 18.72 -1.34 -15.17
N GLU A 128 19.75 -0.64 -14.71
CA GLU A 128 21.14 -1.12 -14.74
C GLU A 128 21.32 -2.38 -13.89
N LEU A 129 20.71 -2.45 -12.70
CA LEU A 129 20.68 -3.66 -11.88
C LEU A 129 19.95 -4.82 -12.58
N LYS A 130 18.88 -4.54 -13.32
CA LYS A 130 18.18 -5.55 -14.12
C LYS A 130 19.01 -6.02 -15.32
N GLU A 131 19.72 -5.13 -16.00
CA GLU A 131 20.63 -5.47 -17.10
C GLU A 131 21.83 -6.28 -16.60
N LYS A 132 22.44 -5.89 -15.46
CA LYS A 132 23.47 -6.67 -14.76
C LYS A 132 22.96 -8.05 -14.33
N ARG A 133 21.69 -8.16 -13.92
CA ARG A 133 21.03 -9.44 -13.61
C ARG A 133 20.65 -10.24 -14.86
N GLY A 134 20.34 -9.57 -15.98
CA GLY A 134 19.91 -10.17 -17.25
C GLY A 134 20.97 -11.07 -17.89
N GLN A 135 22.23 -10.91 -17.53
CA GLN A 135 23.31 -11.81 -17.96
C GLN A 135 23.44 -13.10 -17.12
N ARG A 136 22.76 -13.20 -15.97
CA ARG A 136 22.77 -14.43 -15.15
C ARG A 136 21.62 -15.33 -15.57
N LEU A 137 21.96 -16.45 -16.19
CA LEU A 137 21.00 -17.52 -16.49
C LEU A 137 20.25 -17.90 -15.20
N PRO A 138 18.92 -18.15 -15.27
CA PRO A 138 18.17 -18.64 -14.13
C PRO A 138 18.88 -19.84 -13.48
N ARG A 139 18.94 -19.87 -12.14
CA ARG A 139 19.64 -20.90 -11.35
C ARG A 139 19.24 -22.33 -11.76
N SER A 140 18.00 -22.52 -12.21
CA SER A 140 17.49 -23.79 -12.74
C SER A 140 18.20 -24.24 -14.03
N ILE A 141 18.55 -23.32 -14.92
CA ILE A 141 19.29 -23.58 -16.16
C ILE A 141 20.77 -23.83 -15.87
N GLU A 142 21.37 -23.08 -14.94
CA GLU A 142 22.75 -23.32 -14.49
C GLU A 142 22.91 -24.72 -13.88
N LEU A 143 21.99 -25.12 -13.00
CA LEU A 143 21.98 -26.46 -12.40
C LEU A 143 21.80 -27.57 -13.45
N LYS A 144 20.95 -27.36 -14.47
CA LYS A 144 20.81 -28.30 -15.60
C LYS A 144 22.12 -28.44 -16.38
N ARG A 145 22.80 -27.33 -16.68
CA ARG A 145 24.11 -27.35 -17.37
C ARG A 145 25.19 -28.06 -16.54
N GLN A 146 25.24 -27.81 -15.23
CA GLN A 146 26.18 -28.51 -14.33
C GLN A 146 25.93 -30.03 -14.33
N LYS A 147 24.68 -30.47 -14.22
CA LYS A 147 24.34 -31.90 -14.29
C LYS A 147 24.78 -32.54 -15.61
N LEU A 148 24.57 -31.87 -16.74
CA LEU A 148 25.02 -32.36 -18.06
C LEU A 148 26.55 -32.45 -18.17
N LEU A 149 27.28 -31.48 -17.61
CA LEU A 149 28.75 -31.52 -17.57
C LEU A 149 29.28 -32.69 -16.74
N VAL A 150 28.67 -32.98 -15.59
CA VAL A 150 29.04 -34.13 -14.75
C VAL A 150 28.83 -35.44 -15.49
N ILE A 151 27.69 -35.59 -16.19
CA ILE A 151 27.40 -36.78 -17.00
C ILE A 151 28.45 -36.94 -18.12
N ARG A 152 28.79 -35.86 -18.84
CA ARG A 152 29.83 -35.89 -19.89
C ARG A 152 31.20 -36.28 -19.33
N LYS A 153 31.62 -35.74 -18.17
CA LYS A 153 32.88 -36.12 -17.51
C LYS A 153 32.89 -37.60 -17.12
N ARG A 154 31.80 -38.12 -16.55
CA ARG A 154 31.67 -39.55 -16.21
C ARG A 154 31.77 -40.45 -17.44
N LYS A 155 31.05 -40.13 -18.52
CA LYS A 155 31.13 -40.88 -19.79
C LYS A 155 32.53 -40.84 -20.41
N ARG A 156 33.22 -39.69 -20.37
CA ARG A 156 34.59 -39.56 -20.85
C ARG A 156 35.57 -40.40 -20.02
N LYS A 157 35.44 -40.38 -18.69
CA LYS A 157 36.28 -41.20 -17.79
C LYS A 157 36.08 -42.70 -18.05
N ALA A 158 34.83 -43.15 -18.19
CA ALA A 158 34.51 -44.54 -18.51
C ALA A 158 35.11 -44.97 -19.87
N ARG A 159 35.02 -44.13 -20.91
CA ARG A 159 35.67 -44.40 -22.20
C ARG A 159 37.19 -44.52 -22.10
N ILE A 160 37.83 -43.64 -21.31
CA ILE A 160 39.29 -43.69 -21.10
C ILE A 160 39.68 -44.96 -20.32
N GLU A 161 38.91 -45.37 -19.33
CA GLU A 161 39.16 -46.62 -18.59
C GLU A 161 38.97 -47.87 -19.46
N ILE A 162 37.96 -47.89 -20.34
CA ILE A 162 37.77 -48.98 -21.32
C ILE A 162 38.95 -49.05 -22.28
N LEU A 163 39.35 -47.91 -22.87
CA LEU A 163 40.51 -47.84 -23.77
C LEU A 163 41.83 -48.25 -23.09
N LYS A 164 42.00 -47.92 -21.80
CA LYS A 164 43.17 -48.36 -21.03
C LYS A 164 43.19 -49.88 -20.82
N LYS A 165 42.04 -50.48 -20.46
CA LYS A 165 41.93 -51.95 -20.30
C LYS A 165 42.11 -52.69 -21.63
N GLU A 166 41.62 -52.13 -22.74
CA GLU A 166 41.82 -52.68 -24.07
C GLU A 166 43.30 -52.60 -24.52
N ASN A 167 44.02 -51.54 -24.14
CA ASN A 167 45.46 -51.42 -24.38
C ASN A 167 46.28 -52.37 -23.49
N GLU A 168 45.95 -52.51 -22.20
CA GLU A 168 46.59 -53.47 -21.29
C GLU A 168 46.38 -54.93 -21.73
N ASN A 169 45.22 -55.26 -22.32
CA ASN A 169 44.95 -56.59 -22.87
C ASN A 169 45.62 -56.84 -24.24
N LYS A 170 46.07 -55.81 -24.96
CA LYS A 170 46.84 -55.96 -26.20
C LYS A 170 48.34 -56.15 -25.97
N GLU A 171 48.84 -55.83 -24.78
CA GLU A 171 50.25 -56.05 -24.40
C GLU A 171 50.51 -57.40 -23.72
N LYS A 172 49.47 -58.16 -23.36
CA LYS A 172 49.65 -59.56 -22.97
C LYS A 172 49.62 -60.46 -24.21
N PRO A 173 50.72 -61.13 -24.57
CA PRO A 173 50.68 -62.14 -25.62
C PRO A 173 49.77 -63.29 -25.17
N PRO A 174 49.11 -64.01 -26.11
CA PRO A 174 48.33 -65.19 -25.74
C PRO A 174 49.27 -66.18 -25.03
N ALA A 175 48.90 -66.55 -23.80
CA ALA A 175 49.54 -67.68 -23.13
C ALA A 175 49.20 -68.94 -23.94
N SER A 176 50.26 -69.62 -24.36
CA SER A 176 50.29 -70.89 -25.07
C SER A 176 49.39 -71.96 -24.46
#